data_AF-A0A377Z2R1-F1
#
_entry.id   AF-A0A377Z2R1-F1
#
_cell.length_a   1.000
_cell.length_b   1.000
_cell.length_c   1.000
_cell.angle_alpha   90.00
_cell.angle_beta   90.00
_cell.angle_gamma   90.00
#
_symmetry.space_group_name_H-M   'P 1'
#
loop_
_entity.id
_entity.type
_entity.pdbx_description
1 polymer ?
#
loop_
_entity_poly.entity_id
_entity_poly.type
_entity_poly.pdbx_seq_one_letter_code
_entity_poly.pdbx_strand_id
1 'polypeptide(L)'
;MKHGRTERFWQELKSRLPEELASRLVTGHSLEKSIAPLRSFVVEPMQYGRLFLVGDAAHIVPPTGAKGLNLAASDVNYLWRILREYYHRGRSDLLATYSQLALDRVWKGERFSWFMTRLLHDFPDQNAFDAKMQAADRRYYLGSRAGLTTIAENYVGLPMERVA
;
A
#
# COMPACT_ATOMS: atom_id res chain seq x y z
N MET A 1 34.35 -6.76 6.41
CA MET A 1 33.06 -7.48 6.29
C MET A 1 31.86 -6.70 5.73
N LYS A 2 31.93 -5.37 5.44
CA LYS A 2 30.78 -4.61 4.88
C LYS A 2 30.53 -4.79 3.37
N HIS A 3 31.58 -5.04 2.58
CA HIS A 3 31.49 -5.17 1.11
C HIS A 3 30.72 -6.43 0.64
N GLY A 4 30.91 -7.57 1.29
CA GLY A 4 30.26 -8.83 0.88
C GLY A 4 28.72 -8.83 0.96
N ARG A 5 28.12 -8.01 1.85
CA ARG A 5 26.65 -7.90 1.95
C ARG A 5 26.02 -7.11 0.79
N THR A 6 26.73 -6.11 0.27
CA THR A 6 26.26 -5.34 -0.90
C THR A 6 26.39 -6.18 -2.16
N GLU A 7 27.52 -6.88 -2.32
CA GLU A 7 27.71 -7.79 -3.46
C GLU A 7 26.65 -8.90 -3.47
N ARG A 8 26.40 -9.54 -2.32
CA ARG A 8 25.35 -10.56 -2.19
C ARG A 8 23.96 -10.02 -2.55
N PHE A 9 23.63 -8.77 -2.17
CA PHE A 9 22.36 -8.15 -2.56
C PHE A 9 22.25 -8.00 -4.08
N TRP A 10 23.30 -7.51 -4.74
CA TRP A 10 23.28 -7.34 -6.20
C TRP A 10 23.21 -8.68 -6.94
N GLN A 11 23.92 -9.70 -6.46
CA GLN A 11 23.85 -11.05 -7.00
C GLN A 11 22.43 -11.62 -6.90
N GLU A 12 21.79 -11.49 -5.72
CA GLU A 12 20.42 -11.94 -5.49
C GLU A 12 19.39 -11.14 -6.30
N LEU A 13 19.58 -9.84 -6.48
CA LEU A 13 18.69 -9.03 -7.33
C LEU A 13 18.80 -9.47 -8.79
N LYS A 14 20.02 -9.66 -9.30
CA LYS A 14 20.26 -10.09 -10.69
C LYS A 14 19.64 -11.46 -10.97
N SER A 15 19.68 -12.40 -10.02
CA SER A 15 19.10 -13.75 -10.21
C SER A 15 17.57 -13.76 -10.30
N ARG A 16 16.90 -12.70 -9.86
CA ARG A 16 15.43 -12.56 -9.87
C ARG A 16 14.89 -11.66 -10.98
N LEU A 17 15.77 -11.06 -11.78
CA LEU A 17 15.39 -10.23 -12.93
C LEU A 17 15.56 -11.01 -14.24
N PRO A 18 14.77 -10.70 -15.29
CA PRO A 18 15.06 -11.14 -16.64
C PRO A 18 16.50 -10.79 -17.05
N GLU A 19 17.15 -11.69 -17.80
CA GLU A 19 18.57 -11.57 -18.19
C GLU A 19 18.89 -10.24 -18.86
N GLU A 20 18.02 -9.77 -19.77
CA GLU A 20 18.18 -8.49 -20.45
C GLU A 20 18.29 -7.32 -19.45
N LEU A 21 17.43 -7.30 -18.43
CA LEU A 21 17.45 -6.25 -17.39
C LEU A 21 18.66 -6.41 -16.46
N ALA A 22 19.00 -7.64 -16.07
CA ALA A 22 20.14 -7.92 -15.22
C ALA A 22 21.47 -7.52 -15.86
N SER A 23 21.62 -7.72 -17.17
CA SER A 23 22.83 -7.37 -17.94
C SER A 23 23.08 -5.86 -18.02
N ARG A 24 22.02 -5.06 -17.94
CA ARG A 24 22.06 -3.58 -18.01
C ARG A 24 22.08 -2.90 -16.65
N LEU A 25 21.96 -3.67 -15.56
CA LEU A 25 21.90 -3.14 -14.20
C LEU A 25 23.28 -2.58 -13.76
N VAL A 26 23.35 -1.28 -13.54
CA VAL A 26 24.52 -0.62 -12.96
C VAL A 26 24.49 -0.79 -11.43
N THR A 27 25.53 -1.43 -10.88
CA THR A 27 25.67 -1.69 -9.45
C THR A 27 26.61 -0.69 -8.78
N GLY A 28 26.47 -0.49 -7.47
CA GLY A 28 27.36 0.40 -6.70
C GLY A 28 27.32 0.14 -5.20
N HIS A 29 27.98 1.01 -4.44
CA HIS A 29 27.95 0.96 -2.98
C HIS A 29 26.56 1.37 -2.46
N SER A 30 26.09 0.66 -1.43
CA SER A 30 24.82 0.98 -0.78
C SER A 30 24.95 2.22 0.11
N LEU A 31 24.10 3.22 -0.07
CA LEU A 31 24.01 4.40 0.81
C LEU A 31 23.24 4.07 2.11
N GLU A 32 22.13 3.34 1.97
CA GLU A 32 21.27 2.89 3.07
C GLU A 32 20.91 1.41 2.84
N LYS A 33 20.75 0.65 3.93
CA LYS A 33 20.24 -0.72 3.93
C LYS A 33 19.47 -1.00 5.22
N SER A 34 18.21 -1.39 5.06
CA SER A 34 17.34 -1.83 6.15
C SER A 34 16.48 -3.01 5.70
N ILE A 35 15.83 -3.67 6.66
CA ILE A 35 14.84 -4.70 6.42
C ILE A 35 13.52 -4.16 6.98
N ALA A 36 12.52 -4.01 6.11
CA ALA A 36 11.19 -3.59 6.50
C ALA A 36 10.27 -4.82 6.59
N PRO A 37 9.62 -5.08 7.75
CA PRO A 37 8.63 -6.15 7.85
C PRO A 37 7.38 -5.77 7.04
N LEU A 38 6.78 -6.75 6.34
CA LEU A 38 5.48 -6.58 5.72
C LEU A 38 4.39 -6.77 6.77
N ARG A 39 3.55 -5.74 6.96
CA ARG A 39 2.43 -5.76 7.91
C ARG A 39 1.22 -5.07 7.31
N SER A 40 0.04 -5.64 7.54
CA SER A 40 -1.25 -4.96 7.44
C SER A 40 -1.77 -4.69 8.86
N PHE A 41 -2.35 -3.52 9.09
CA PHE A 41 -2.93 -3.15 10.36
C PHE A 41 -3.94 -2.02 10.15
N VAL A 42 -5.09 -2.11 10.79
CA VAL A 42 -6.13 -1.06 10.80
C VAL A 42 -6.75 -1.02 12.19
N VAL A 43 -6.97 0.18 12.73
CA VAL A 43 -7.75 0.41 13.95
C VAL A 43 -9.10 1.01 13.62
N GLU A 44 -10.15 0.54 14.30
CA GLU A 44 -11.50 1.07 14.21
C GLU A 44 -12.06 1.33 15.61
N PRO A 45 -12.64 2.51 15.89
CA PRO A 45 -12.65 3.72 15.04
C PRO A 45 -11.28 4.42 15.00
N MET A 46 -11.11 5.35 14.05
CA MET A 46 -9.90 6.19 13.92
C MET A 46 -9.94 7.46 14.79
N GLN A 47 -10.85 7.53 15.77
CA GLN A 47 -11.01 8.69 16.64
C GLN A 47 -11.55 8.31 18.02
N TYR A 48 -11.29 9.15 19.02
CA TYR A 48 -11.87 9.05 20.36
C TYR A 48 -12.08 10.44 20.97
N GLY A 49 -13.34 10.84 21.16
CA GLY A 49 -13.68 12.19 21.63
C GLY A 49 -13.11 13.27 20.69
N ARG A 50 -12.10 14.02 21.16
CA ARG A 50 -11.41 15.07 20.39
C ARG A 50 -10.05 14.62 19.83
N LEU A 51 -9.69 13.34 19.97
CA LEU A 51 -8.48 12.75 19.39
C LEU A 51 -8.81 12.12 18.04
N PHE A 52 -7.99 12.41 17.02
CA PHE A 52 -8.11 11.86 15.67
C PHE A 52 -6.78 11.22 15.27
N LEU A 53 -6.81 9.98 14.79
CA LEU A 53 -5.63 9.23 14.34
C LEU A 53 -5.49 9.33 12.82
N VAL A 54 -4.29 9.56 12.32
CA VAL A 54 -3.98 9.81 10.90
C VAL A 54 -2.76 8.98 10.48
N GLY A 55 -2.80 8.39 9.29
CA GLY A 55 -1.68 7.64 8.72
C GLY A 55 -1.26 6.45 9.59
N ASP A 56 0.05 6.26 9.77
CA ASP A 56 0.64 5.14 10.51
C ASP A 56 0.19 5.03 11.98
N ALA A 57 -0.40 6.09 12.56
CA ALA A 57 -1.04 6.03 13.88
C ALA A 57 -2.34 5.20 13.88
N ALA A 58 -2.97 5.01 12.72
CA ALA A 58 -4.25 4.32 12.55
C ALA A 58 -4.13 3.05 11.68
N HIS A 59 -3.27 3.06 10.66
CA HIS A 59 -3.15 1.94 9.73
C HIS A 59 -1.74 1.78 9.16
N ILE A 60 -1.36 0.54 8.83
CA ILE A 60 -0.07 0.20 8.21
C ILE A 60 -0.36 -0.74 7.05
N VAL A 61 0.15 -0.42 5.85
CA VAL A 61 -0.03 -1.25 4.65
C VAL A 61 1.30 -1.84 4.17
N PRO A 62 1.30 -3.04 3.57
CA PRO A 62 2.50 -3.57 2.91
C PRO A 62 2.98 -2.62 1.80
N PRO A 63 4.31 -2.42 1.66
CA PRO A 63 4.87 -1.47 0.70
C PRO A 63 4.58 -1.84 -0.76
N THR A 64 4.18 -3.08 -1.03
CA THR A 64 3.88 -3.62 -2.36
C THR A 64 2.85 -2.81 -3.15
N GLY A 65 1.84 -2.23 -2.47
CA GLY A 65 0.82 -1.39 -3.10
C GLY A 65 1.20 0.09 -3.19
N ALA A 66 2.33 0.50 -2.58
CA ALA A 66 2.76 1.89 -2.43
C ALA A 66 1.68 2.83 -1.85
N LYS A 67 0.93 2.36 -0.83
CA LYS A 67 -0.25 3.08 -0.32
C LYS A 67 -0.07 3.87 0.97
N GLY A 68 0.90 3.54 1.84
CA GLY A 68 0.97 4.10 3.21
C GLY A 68 0.90 5.63 3.28
N LEU A 69 1.87 6.31 2.68
CA LEU A 69 1.90 7.78 2.63
C LEU A 69 0.66 8.37 1.93
N ASN A 70 0.17 7.71 0.88
CA ASN A 70 -0.99 8.18 0.13
C ASN A 70 -2.29 8.09 0.95
N LEU A 71 -2.44 7.06 1.79
CA LEU A 71 -3.56 6.92 2.72
C LEU A 71 -3.47 7.96 3.84
N ALA A 72 -2.27 8.18 4.39
CA ALA A 72 -2.05 9.25 5.37
C ALA A 72 -2.42 10.63 4.79
N ALA A 73 -2.07 10.90 3.53
CA ALA A 73 -2.44 12.15 2.86
C ALA A 73 -3.98 12.30 2.71
N SER A 74 -4.71 11.21 2.42
CA SER A 74 -6.17 11.27 2.37
C SER A 74 -6.81 11.47 3.74
N ASP A 75 -6.29 10.84 4.79
CA ASP A 75 -6.77 11.05 6.16
C ASP A 75 -6.62 12.53 6.56
N VAL A 76 -5.43 13.11 6.30
CA VAL A 76 -5.18 14.55 6.51
C VAL A 76 -6.18 15.39 5.73
N ASN A 77 -6.44 15.08 4.46
CA ASN A 77 -7.40 15.83 3.64
C ASN A 77 -8.83 15.75 4.20
N TYR A 78 -9.29 14.57 4.64
CA TYR A 78 -10.62 14.43 5.24
C TYR A 78 -10.72 15.19 6.56
N LEU A 79 -9.76 14.99 7.46
CA LEU A 79 -9.75 15.67 8.74
C LEU A 79 -9.65 17.20 8.58
N TRP A 80 -8.79 17.69 7.68
CA TRP A 80 -8.67 19.12 7.39
C TRP A 80 -9.98 19.71 6.88
N ARG A 81 -10.67 19.04 5.96
CA ARG A 81 -11.98 19.49 5.44
C ARG A 81 -13.03 19.56 6.54
N ILE A 82 -13.10 18.52 7.39
CA ILE A 82 -14.02 18.47 8.53
C ILE A 82 -13.71 19.60 9.52
N LEU A 83 -12.44 19.77 9.91
CA LEU A 83 -12.02 20.82 10.84
C LEU A 83 -12.30 22.21 10.28
N ARG A 84 -12.07 22.44 8.98
CA ARG A 84 -12.38 23.70 8.32
C ARG A 84 -13.87 24.06 8.44
N GLU A 85 -14.77 23.12 8.19
CA GLU A 85 -16.22 23.33 8.32
C GLU A 85 -16.65 23.51 9.78
N TYR A 86 -16.04 22.77 10.71
CA TYR A 86 -16.27 22.94 12.14
C TYR A 86 -15.90 24.36 12.61
N TYR A 87 -14.69 24.84 12.30
CA TYR A 87 -14.21 26.13 12.79
C TYR A 87 -14.84 27.33 12.07
N HIS A 88 -15.14 27.24 10.78
CA HIS A 88 -15.68 28.37 10.02
C HIS A 88 -17.20 28.41 9.96
N ARG A 89 -17.88 27.27 10.09
CA ARG A 89 -19.34 27.17 9.94
C ARG A 89 -20.05 26.51 11.11
N GLY A 90 -19.32 26.12 12.17
CA GLY A 90 -19.91 25.50 13.35
C GLY A 90 -20.47 24.09 13.11
N ARG A 91 -20.07 23.42 12.00
CA ARG A 91 -20.53 22.07 11.62
C ARG A 91 -19.87 20.98 12.50
N SER A 92 -20.28 20.89 13.76
CA SER A 92 -19.78 19.89 14.73
C SER A 92 -20.25 18.47 14.41
N ASP A 93 -21.35 18.33 13.67
CA ASP A 93 -21.88 17.08 13.15
C ASP A 93 -20.85 16.32 12.30
N LEU A 94 -20.02 17.04 11.54
CA LEU A 94 -19.03 16.45 10.64
C LEU A 94 -17.89 15.73 11.37
N LEU A 95 -17.60 16.07 12.63
CA LEU A 95 -16.51 15.43 13.39
C LEU A 95 -16.76 13.92 13.58
N ALA A 96 -18.03 13.51 13.70
CA ALA A 96 -18.41 12.10 13.85
C ALA A 96 -18.22 11.27 12.57
N THR A 97 -18.10 11.93 11.41
CA THR A 97 -17.98 11.27 10.09
C THR A 97 -16.56 10.87 9.73
N TYR A 98 -15.55 11.38 10.45
CA TYR A 98 -14.14 11.22 10.08
C TYR A 98 -13.72 9.75 9.92
N SER A 99 -13.99 8.92 10.94
CA SER A 99 -13.58 7.51 10.90
C SER A 99 -14.19 6.78 9.72
N GLN A 100 -15.47 7.01 9.42
CA GLN A 100 -16.16 6.37 8.30
C GLN A 100 -15.48 6.73 6.96
N LEU A 101 -15.33 8.03 6.68
CA LEU A 101 -14.74 8.52 5.44
C LEU A 101 -13.30 8.04 5.22
N ALA A 102 -12.51 8.04 6.29
CA ALA A 102 -11.13 7.57 6.24
C ALA A 102 -11.08 6.04 6.03
N LEU A 103 -11.83 5.26 6.81
CA LEU A 103 -11.86 3.80 6.74
C LEU A 103 -12.34 3.28 5.38
N ASP A 104 -13.33 3.93 4.76
CA ASP A 104 -13.83 3.56 3.43
C ASP A 104 -12.72 3.60 2.36
N ARG A 105 -11.72 4.46 2.55
CA ARG A 105 -10.55 4.55 1.67
C ARG A 105 -9.40 3.65 2.13
N VAL A 106 -9.13 3.59 3.43
CA VAL A 106 -8.10 2.72 4.02
C VAL A 106 -8.33 1.27 3.62
N TRP A 107 -9.55 0.76 3.75
CA TRP A 107 -9.86 -0.62 3.36
C TRP A 107 -9.69 -0.90 1.87
N LYS A 108 -10.00 0.06 1.00
CA LYS A 108 -9.73 -0.08 -0.45
C LYS A 108 -8.22 -0.15 -0.72
N GLY A 109 -7.42 0.65 0.00
CA GLY A 109 -5.95 0.65 -0.07
C GLY A 109 -5.31 -0.62 0.50
N GLU A 110 -5.80 -1.10 1.63
CA GLU A 110 -5.38 -2.37 2.26
C GLU A 110 -5.68 -3.55 1.33
N ARG A 111 -6.93 -3.66 0.83
CA ARG A 111 -7.34 -4.70 -0.11
C ARG A 111 -6.40 -4.76 -1.32
N PHE A 112 -6.06 -3.61 -1.90
CA PHE A 112 -5.16 -3.57 -3.04
C PHE A 112 -3.71 -3.93 -2.68
N SER A 113 -3.20 -3.43 -1.55
CA SER A 113 -1.84 -3.74 -1.09
C SER A 113 -1.69 -5.23 -0.75
N TRP A 114 -2.70 -5.82 -0.13
CA TRP A 114 -2.79 -7.26 0.13
C TRP A 114 -2.84 -8.07 -1.16
N PHE A 115 -3.69 -7.66 -2.12
CA PHE A 115 -3.78 -8.29 -3.44
C PHE A 115 -2.42 -8.31 -4.16
N MET A 116 -1.75 -7.15 -4.25
CA MET A 116 -0.42 -7.04 -4.88
C MET A 116 0.63 -7.89 -4.15
N THR A 117 0.57 -7.94 -2.82
CA THR A 117 1.48 -8.78 -2.01
C THR A 117 1.28 -10.26 -2.34
N ARG A 118 0.03 -10.73 -2.41
CA ARG A 118 -0.31 -12.11 -2.80
C ARG A 118 0.04 -12.44 -4.24
N LEU A 119 -0.08 -11.48 -5.16
CA LEU A 119 0.18 -11.70 -6.59
C LEU A 119 1.68 -11.82 -6.92
N LEU A 120 2.54 -11.12 -6.16
CA LEU A 120 3.95 -10.91 -6.48
C LEU A 120 4.96 -11.62 -5.57
N HIS A 121 4.56 -12.10 -4.39
CA HIS A 121 5.46 -12.79 -3.46
C HIS A 121 5.19 -14.28 -3.42
N ASP A 122 6.26 -15.07 -3.31
CA ASP A 122 6.20 -16.47 -2.92
C ASP A 122 6.17 -16.57 -1.40
N PHE A 123 5.29 -17.41 -0.85
CA PHE A 123 5.17 -17.61 0.60
C PHE A 123 5.68 -19.00 0.99
N PRO A 124 6.37 -19.14 2.14
CA PRO A 124 6.97 -20.41 2.55
C PRO A 124 5.99 -21.59 2.63
N ASP A 125 4.75 -21.30 3.03
CA ASP A 125 3.71 -22.31 3.28
C ASP A 125 2.81 -22.55 2.05
N GLN A 126 3.13 -21.99 0.88
CA GLN A 126 2.34 -22.21 -0.34
C GLN A 126 2.42 -23.66 -0.80
N ASN A 127 1.26 -24.28 -1.01
CA ASN A 127 1.17 -25.60 -1.62
C ASN A 127 1.14 -25.49 -3.17
N ALA A 128 1.19 -26.64 -3.86
CA ALA A 128 1.20 -26.68 -5.32
C ALA A 128 -0.08 -26.11 -5.97
N PHE A 129 -1.22 -26.17 -5.28
CA PHE A 129 -2.46 -25.57 -5.74
C PHE A 129 -2.39 -24.03 -5.65
N ASP A 130 -1.91 -23.50 -4.53
CA ASP A 130 -1.75 -22.05 -4.32
C ASP A 130 -0.83 -21.43 -5.38
N ALA A 131 0.28 -22.08 -5.69
CA ALA A 131 1.21 -21.63 -6.73
C ALA A 131 0.56 -21.59 -8.13
N LYS A 132 -0.26 -22.60 -8.46
CA LYS A 132 -1.02 -22.64 -9.73
C LYS A 132 -2.10 -21.56 -9.78
N MET A 133 -2.79 -21.30 -8.67
CA MET A 133 -3.78 -20.24 -8.56
C MET A 133 -3.14 -18.86 -8.74
N GLN A 134 -2.02 -18.60 -8.05
CA GLN A 134 -1.28 -17.36 -8.20
C GLN A 134 -0.79 -17.12 -9.63
N ALA A 135 -0.32 -18.18 -10.31
CA ALA A 135 0.07 -18.10 -11.71
C ALA A 135 -1.13 -17.85 -12.64
N ALA A 136 -2.30 -18.43 -12.35
CA ALA A 136 -3.53 -18.18 -13.08
C ALA A 136 -4.01 -16.72 -12.91
N ASP A 137 -3.96 -16.19 -11.68
CA ASP A 137 -4.28 -14.79 -11.39
C ASP A 137 -3.37 -13.85 -12.17
N ARG A 138 -2.04 -14.08 -12.16
CA ARG A 138 -1.10 -13.27 -12.95
C ARG A 138 -1.47 -13.28 -14.43
N ARG A 139 -1.76 -14.45 -15.01
CA ARG A 139 -2.17 -14.54 -16.43
C ARG A 139 -3.46 -13.80 -16.71
N TYR A 140 -4.46 -13.93 -15.84
CA TYR A 140 -5.75 -13.26 -16.01
C TYR A 140 -5.62 -11.74 -15.91
N TYR A 141 -5.06 -11.24 -14.80
CA TYR A 141 -4.99 -9.81 -14.55
C TYR A 141 -4.07 -9.08 -15.53
N LEU A 142 -2.99 -9.71 -15.98
CA LEU A 142 -2.04 -9.10 -16.93
C LEU A 142 -2.42 -9.34 -18.40
N GLY A 143 -3.28 -10.32 -18.68
CA GLY A 143 -3.72 -10.68 -20.04
C GLY A 143 -5.06 -10.07 -20.46
N SER A 144 -5.85 -9.56 -19.53
CA SER A 144 -7.17 -8.97 -19.79
C SER A 144 -7.15 -7.45 -19.60
N ARG A 145 -7.82 -6.71 -20.51
CA ARG A 145 -8.04 -5.27 -20.35
C ARG A 145 -8.75 -4.94 -19.04
N ALA A 146 -9.79 -5.69 -18.68
CA ALA A 146 -10.50 -5.46 -17.42
C ALA A 146 -9.59 -5.71 -16.21
N GLY A 147 -8.80 -6.79 -16.24
CA GLY A 147 -7.80 -7.09 -15.22
C GLY A 147 -6.78 -5.94 -15.06
N LEU A 148 -6.19 -5.49 -16.17
CA LEU A 148 -5.25 -4.37 -16.18
C LEU A 148 -5.89 -3.06 -15.67
N THR A 149 -7.14 -2.78 -16.04
CA THR A 149 -7.86 -1.59 -15.54
C THR A 149 -8.01 -1.64 -14.02
N THR A 150 -8.35 -2.79 -13.43
CA THR A 150 -8.44 -2.90 -11.96
C THR A 150 -7.11 -2.65 -11.27
N ILE A 151 -5.99 -3.12 -11.85
CA ILE A 151 -4.66 -2.81 -11.32
C ILE A 151 -4.37 -1.32 -11.47
N ALA A 152 -4.59 -0.75 -12.66
CA ALA A 152 -4.26 0.62 -12.97
C ALA A 152 -4.98 1.63 -12.08
N GLU A 153 -6.31 1.54 -11.97
CA GLU A 153 -7.12 2.48 -11.16
C GLU A 153 -6.74 2.44 -9.67
N ASN A 154 -6.43 1.24 -9.16
CA ASN A 154 -6.01 1.10 -7.77
C ASN A 154 -4.58 1.59 -7.60
N TYR A 155 -3.67 1.36 -8.57
CA TYR A 155 -2.28 1.79 -8.50
C TYR A 155 -2.15 3.31 -8.52
N VAL A 156 -2.88 4.01 -9.39
CA VAL A 156 -2.91 5.49 -9.42
C VAL A 156 -3.69 6.11 -8.25
N GLY A 157 -4.55 5.31 -7.61
CA GLY A 157 -5.33 5.72 -6.44
C GLY A 157 -6.77 6.08 -6.81
N LEU A 158 -7.70 5.56 -6.01
CA LEU A 158 -9.13 5.77 -6.21
C LEU A 158 -9.55 7.21 -5.88
N PRO A 159 -10.71 7.69 -6.36
CA PRO A 159 -11.23 9.01 -6.02
C PRO A 159 -11.43 9.20 -4.52
N MET A 160 -11.21 10.41 -4.02
CA MET A 160 -11.52 10.79 -2.63
C MET A 160 -13.00 11.15 -2.52
N GLU A 161 -13.61 10.77 -1.39
CA GLU A 161 -14.99 11.09 -1.09
C GLU A 161 -15.14 12.57 -0.73
N ARG A 162 -16.33 13.12 -0.91
CA ARG A 162 -16.59 14.52 -0.52
C ARG A 162 -17.04 14.55 0.93
N VAL A 163 -16.46 15.47 1.70
CA VAL A 163 -17.00 15.88 3.00
C VAL A 163 -18.18 16.82 2.72
N ALA A 164 -19.39 16.44 3.15
CA ALA A 164 -20.64 17.18 2.95
C ALA A 164 -21.42 17.29 4.28
#